data_AF-A0AAV7K504-F1
#
_entry.id   AF-A0AAV7K504-F1
#
_cell.length_a   1.000
_cell.length_b   1.000
_cell.length_c   1.000
_cell.angle_alpha   90.00
_cell.angle_beta   90.00
_cell.angle_gamma   90.00
#
_symmetry.space_group_name_H-M   'P 1'
#
loop_
_entity.id
_entity.type
_entity.pdbx_description
1 polymer ?
#
loop_
_entity_poly.entity_id
_entity_poly.type
_entity_poly.pdbx_seq_one_letter_code
_entity_poly.pdbx_strand_id
1 'polypeptide(L)'
;MGKEERISGPSEKIKFHSKIHDWGMMSYNAISELHIIPKSCTVTAKYYIEEILKKSLKIALRRKRKTGAVLVRRLLSNMSRYIFQQDGAPAHNAIKTQDWCKDNLNSFWEKGIWPGNSPGLNPIENLRAIIQSKINEMEVATNLNMLEKQLKLAFSQISPEILDNLVSGMPERIKTCLKYKGRYIGK
;
A
#
# COMPACT_ATOMS: atom_id res chain seq x y z
N MET A 1 -2.10 54.39 -34.73
CA MET A 1 -2.88 53.85 -33.61
C MET A 1 -2.82 52.32 -33.70
N GLY A 2 -1.69 51.76 -33.28
CA GLY A 2 -1.42 50.32 -33.37
C GLY A 2 -1.90 49.61 -32.11
N LYS A 3 -2.61 48.50 -32.26
CA LYS A 3 -3.04 47.63 -31.15
C LYS A 3 -1.89 46.69 -30.81
N GLU A 4 -1.39 46.75 -29.58
CA GLU A 4 -0.51 45.71 -29.02
C GLU A 4 -1.34 44.49 -28.62
N GLU A 5 -1.11 43.38 -29.31
CA GLU A 5 -1.56 42.05 -28.91
C GLU A 5 -0.75 41.59 -27.70
N ARG A 6 -1.43 41.35 -26.57
CA ARG A 6 -0.82 40.61 -25.45
C ARG A 6 -0.78 39.14 -25.82
N ILE A 7 0.41 38.68 -26.24
CA ILE A 7 0.71 37.25 -26.34
C ILE A 7 0.77 36.71 -24.92
N SER A 8 -0.24 35.93 -24.52
CA SER A 8 -0.19 35.12 -23.30
C SER A 8 0.91 34.07 -23.48
N GLY A 9 2.01 34.21 -22.73
CA GLY A 9 3.07 33.21 -22.68
C GLY A 9 2.52 31.85 -22.24
N PRO A 10 3.20 30.74 -22.61
CA PRO A 10 2.77 29.40 -22.23
C PRO A 10 2.64 29.30 -20.71
N SER A 11 1.50 28.79 -20.25
CA SER A 11 1.29 28.49 -18.84
C SER A 11 2.42 27.62 -18.32
N GLU A 12 3.01 28.06 -17.23
CA GLU A 12 4.10 27.36 -16.55
C GLU A 12 3.62 25.94 -16.24
N LYS A 13 4.20 24.94 -16.91
CA LYS A 13 3.93 23.53 -16.60
C LYS A 13 4.49 23.28 -15.20
N ILE A 14 3.63 23.30 -14.18
CA ILE A 14 3.98 22.92 -12.82
C ILE A 14 4.50 21.48 -12.86
N LYS A 15 5.83 21.36 -12.89
CA LYS A 15 6.52 20.09 -12.90
C LYS A 15 6.72 19.68 -11.45
N PHE A 16 6.33 18.43 -11.15
CA PHE A 16 6.36 17.73 -9.86
C PHE A 16 5.14 17.98 -8.96
N HIS A 17 4.07 17.22 -9.21
CA HIS A 17 3.14 16.85 -8.15
C HIS A 17 3.96 16.22 -7.00
N SER A 18 3.79 16.75 -5.79
CA SER A 18 4.37 16.19 -4.57
C SER A 18 4.12 14.68 -4.50
N LYS A 19 5.18 13.88 -4.31
CA LYS A 19 5.08 12.42 -4.18
C LYS A 19 5.43 12.00 -2.76
N ILE A 20 4.56 11.21 -2.15
CA ILE A 20 4.80 10.52 -0.90
C ILE A 20 5.11 9.06 -1.22
N HIS A 21 6.16 8.52 -0.60
CA HIS A 21 6.43 7.10 -0.59
C HIS A 21 6.00 6.56 0.77
N ASP A 22 5.15 5.54 0.76
CA ASP A 22 4.53 5.00 1.97
C ASP A 22 4.58 3.47 1.98
N TRP A 23 4.56 2.91 3.18
CA TRP A 23 4.28 1.49 3.40
C TRP A 23 3.03 1.35 4.26
N GLY A 24 2.19 0.37 3.91
CA GLY A 24 1.05 -0.07 4.69
C GLY A 24 0.77 -1.54 4.44
N MET A 25 0.01 -2.16 5.34
CA MET A 25 -0.46 -3.53 5.23
C MET A 25 -1.96 -3.56 5.48
N MET A 26 -2.65 -4.48 4.81
CA MET A 26 -4.07 -4.75 5.04
C MET A 26 -4.36 -6.24 5.27
N SER A 27 -5.50 -6.49 5.89
CA SER A 27 -6.19 -7.77 6.01
C SER A 27 -7.67 -7.53 5.71
N TYR A 28 -8.51 -8.56 5.73
CA TYR A 28 -9.95 -8.40 5.53
C TYR A 28 -10.61 -7.54 6.62
N ASN A 29 -10.02 -7.45 7.82
CA ASN A 29 -10.64 -6.78 8.98
C ASN A 29 -9.98 -5.46 9.40
N ALA A 30 -8.70 -5.26 9.07
CA ALA A 30 -7.90 -4.15 9.59
C ALA A 30 -6.71 -3.79 8.70
N ILE A 31 -6.16 -2.61 8.94
CA ILE A 31 -4.97 -2.06 8.27
C ILE A 31 -3.90 -1.69 9.30
N SER A 32 -2.61 -1.71 8.93
CA SER A 32 -1.52 -1.16 9.75
C SER A 32 -1.63 0.36 9.87
N GLU A 33 -0.75 1.01 10.64
CA GLU A 33 -0.50 2.44 10.39
C GLU A 33 0.28 2.61 9.08
N LEU A 34 0.19 3.80 8.47
CA LEU A 34 1.03 4.17 7.33
C LEU A 34 2.41 4.59 7.82
N HIS A 35 3.42 3.93 7.30
CA HIS A 35 4.82 4.33 7.47
C HIS A 35 5.22 5.24 6.31
N ILE A 36 5.40 6.53 6.60
CA ILE A 36 5.86 7.50 5.60
C ILE A 36 7.38 7.36 5.43
N ILE A 37 7.81 7.04 4.22
CA ILE A 37 9.23 6.86 3.89
C ILE A 37 9.82 8.23 3.56
N PRO A 38 10.90 8.67 4.25
CA PRO A 38 11.53 9.94 3.97
C PRO A 38 11.95 10.06 2.50
N LYS A 39 11.78 11.24 1.90
CA LYS A 39 12.02 11.46 0.46
C LYS A 39 13.46 11.12 0.01
N SER A 40 14.45 11.30 0.89
CA SER A 40 15.85 10.97 0.62
C SER A 40 16.21 9.50 0.91
N CYS A 41 15.25 8.70 1.37
CA CYS A 41 15.51 7.34 1.81
C CYS A 41 15.25 6.32 0.69
N THR A 42 16.25 5.48 0.43
CA THR A 42 16.05 4.23 -0.31
C THR A 42 15.63 3.14 0.67
N VAL A 43 14.55 2.44 0.36
CA VAL A 43 14.11 1.25 1.11
C VAL A 43 15.10 0.11 0.85
N THR A 44 16.18 0.07 1.62
CA THR A 44 17.09 -1.08 1.65
C THR A 44 16.47 -2.20 2.49
N ALA A 45 16.97 -3.42 2.36
CA ALA A 45 16.53 -4.51 3.23
C ALA A 45 16.80 -4.23 4.72
N LYS A 46 17.85 -3.45 5.09
CA LYS A 46 18.07 -3.04 6.48
C LYS A 46 16.96 -2.10 6.95
N TYR A 47 16.66 -1.08 6.15
CA TYR A 47 15.58 -0.13 6.45
C TYR A 47 14.23 -0.83 6.54
N TYR A 48 13.93 -1.72 5.59
CA TYR A 48 12.70 -2.49 5.57
C TYR A 48 12.52 -3.31 6.86
N ILE A 49 13.56 -4.01 7.33
CA ILE A 49 13.49 -4.78 8.57
C ILE A 49 13.34 -3.85 9.80
N GLU A 50 14.24 -2.88 9.95
CA GLU A 50 14.34 -2.09 11.19
C GLU A 50 13.23 -1.06 11.34
N GLU A 51 12.86 -0.40 10.25
CA GLU A 51 11.93 0.73 10.27
C GLU A 51 10.50 0.32 9.90
N ILE A 52 10.32 -0.70 9.06
CA ILE A 52 8.99 -1.10 8.59
C ILE A 52 8.52 -2.38 9.31
N LEU A 53 9.26 -3.48 9.23
CA LEU A 53 8.77 -4.76 9.76
C LEU A 53 8.74 -4.76 11.30
N LYS A 54 9.79 -4.27 11.96
CA LYS A 54 9.85 -4.22 13.43
C LYS A 54 8.90 -3.19 14.03
N LYS A 55 8.71 -2.03 13.40
CA LYS A 55 7.94 -0.91 13.97
C LYS A 55 6.49 -0.88 13.50
N SER A 56 6.20 -1.25 12.25
CA SER A 56 4.85 -1.13 11.70
C SER A 56 4.14 -2.49 11.61
N LEU A 57 4.78 -3.49 11.01
CA LEU A 57 4.20 -4.84 10.88
C LEU A 57 3.97 -5.50 12.25
N LYS A 58 5.00 -5.58 13.11
CA LYS A 58 4.87 -6.24 14.43
C LYS A 58 3.83 -5.57 15.32
N ILE A 59 3.68 -4.25 15.27
CA ILE A 59 2.64 -3.55 16.04
C ILE A 59 1.26 -3.98 15.55
N ALA A 60 1.02 -3.98 14.24
CA ALA A 60 -0.26 -4.41 13.67
C ALA A 60 -0.60 -5.87 14.00
N LEU A 61 0.38 -6.78 13.91
CA LEU A 61 0.20 -8.21 14.21
C LEU A 61 -0.17 -8.49 15.68
N ARG A 62 0.24 -7.62 16.62
CA ARG A 62 -0.03 -7.77 18.06
C ARG A 62 -1.41 -7.26 18.50
N ARG A 63 -2.14 -6.57 17.63
CA ARG A 63 -3.46 -5.99 17.98
C ARG A 63 -4.46 -7.09 18.29
N LYS A 64 -5.24 -6.90 19.37
CA LYS A 64 -6.22 -7.90 19.86
C LYS A 64 -7.68 -7.44 19.74
N ARG A 65 -7.93 -6.14 19.54
CA ARG A 65 -9.29 -5.57 19.55
C ARG A 65 -10.10 -6.14 18.38
N LYS A 66 -11.32 -6.64 18.63
CA LYS A 66 -12.16 -7.23 17.58
C LYS A 66 -12.90 -6.18 16.74
N THR A 67 -13.31 -5.08 17.37
CA THR A 67 -14.17 -4.03 16.80
C THR A 67 -13.51 -2.64 16.91
N GLY A 68 -14.16 -1.59 16.40
CA GLY A 68 -13.65 -0.20 16.43
C GLY A 68 -13.11 0.28 15.08
N ALA A 69 -12.22 1.28 15.06
CA ALA A 69 -11.59 1.73 13.82
C ALA A 69 -10.66 0.67 13.21
N VAL A 70 -10.56 0.62 11.88
CA VAL A 70 -9.72 -0.37 11.15
C VAL A 70 -8.24 -0.28 11.52
N LEU A 71 -7.77 0.85 12.04
CA LEU A 71 -6.39 1.06 12.49
C LEU A 71 -6.06 0.39 13.84
N VAL A 72 -7.05 -0.02 14.63
CA VAL A 72 -6.81 -0.56 15.99
C VAL A 72 -7.31 -2.00 16.16
N ARG A 73 -8.04 -2.51 15.17
CA ARG A 73 -8.52 -3.89 15.16
C ARG A 73 -7.36 -4.89 14.98
N ARG A 74 -7.57 -6.11 15.47
CA ARG A 74 -6.80 -7.29 15.09
C ARG A 74 -6.97 -7.53 13.59
N LEU A 75 -5.90 -7.97 12.94
CA LEU A 75 -5.90 -8.21 11.49
C LEU A 75 -6.81 -9.39 11.12
N LEU A 76 -6.77 -10.47 11.90
CA LEU A 76 -7.49 -11.69 11.58
C LEU A 76 -8.20 -12.25 12.81
N SER A 77 -9.26 -13.02 12.57
CA SER A 77 -9.96 -13.76 13.62
C SER A 77 -9.07 -14.77 14.32
N ASN A 78 -8.20 -15.44 13.54
CA ASN A 78 -7.20 -16.40 14.00
C ASN A 78 -5.80 -16.01 13.50
N MET A 79 -5.00 -15.40 14.39
CA MET A 79 -3.63 -15.00 14.10
C MET A 79 -2.63 -16.16 14.00
N SER A 80 -3.03 -17.41 14.25
CA SER A 80 -2.18 -18.58 13.96
C SER A 80 -2.25 -19.04 12.50
N ARG A 81 -3.22 -18.54 11.72
CA ARG A 81 -3.51 -19.01 10.35
C ARG A 81 -3.45 -17.88 9.33
N TYR A 82 -2.37 -17.11 9.34
CA TYR A 82 -2.13 -16.08 8.33
C TYR A 82 -0.95 -16.44 7.45
N ILE A 83 -0.91 -15.86 6.26
CA ILE A 83 0.28 -15.83 5.42
C ILE A 83 0.59 -14.35 5.15
N PHE A 84 1.80 -13.92 5.48
CA PHE A 84 2.26 -12.58 5.13
C PHE A 84 2.69 -12.55 3.66
N GLN A 85 2.10 -11.64 2.90
CA GLN A 85 2.36 -11.44 1.48
C GLN A 85 3.12 -10.13 1.27
N GLN A 86 4.11 -10.16 0.39
CA GLN A 86 4.85 -8.99 -0.09
C GLN A 86 5.20 -9.21 -1.57
N ASP A 87 5.47 -8.11 -2.29
CA ASP A 87 5.89 -8.20 -3.70
C ASP A 87 7.38 -8.60 -3.83
N GLY A 88 7.84 -8.73 -5.08
CA GLY A 88 9.20 -9.14 -5.40
C GLY A 88 10.27 -8.04 -5.32
N ALA A 89 10.04 -6.91 -4.61
CA ALA A 89 11.02 -5.84 -4.53
C ALA A 89 12.38 -6.33 -3.99
N PRO A 90 13.52 -5.75 -4.43
CA PRO A 90 14.85 -6.20 -3.99
C PRO A 90 15.04 -6.24 -2.47
N ALA A 91 14.43 -5.30 -1.74
CA ALA A 91 14.49 -5.26 -0.28
C ALA A 91 13.73 -6.42 0.37
N HIS A 92 12.62 -6.86 -0.23
CA HIS A 92 11.80 -7.98 0.25
C HIS A 92 12.49 -9.32 -0.03
N ASN A 93 13.12 -9.44 -1.19
CA ASN A 93 13.80 -10.65 -1.66
C ASN A 93 15.24 -10.82 -1.15
N ALA A 94 15.78 -9.87 -0.39
CA ALA A 94 17.10 -9.99 0.21
C ALA A 94 17.11 -11.12 1.25
N ILE A 95 18.22 -11.87 1.31
CA ILE A 95 18.42 -13.02 2.22
C ILE A 95 18.05 -12.64 3.67
N LYS A 96 18.65 -11.55 4.18
CA LYS A 96 18.36 -11.06 5.55
C LYS A 96 16.89 -10.74 5.82
N THR A 97 16.12 -10.33 4.81
CA THR A 97 14.69 -10.06 4.96
C THR A 97 13.90 -11.36 5.02
N GLN A 98 14.25 -12.32 4.15
CA GLN A 98 13.64 -13.65 4.13
C GLN A 98 13.91 -14.39 5.45
N ASP A 99 15.15 -14.37 5.95
CA ASP A 99 15.53 -14.96 7.24
C ASP A 99 14.75 -14.32 8.39
N TRP A 100 14.68 -12.98 8.42
CA TRP A 100 13.90 -12.27 9.43
C TRP A 100 12.42 -12.68 9.39
N CYS A 101 11.81 -12.77 8.21
CA CYS A 101 10.42 -13.21 8.06
C CYS A 101 10.22 -14.63 8.58
N LYS A 102 11.13 -15.55 8.25
CA LYS A 102 11.10 -16.94 8.71
C LYS A 102 11.19 -17.06 10.24
N ASP A 103 12.03 -16.26 10.87
CA ASP A 103 12.26 -16.31 12.31
C ASP A 103 11.16 -15.59 13.13
N ASN A 104 10.39 -14.69 12.50
CA ASN A 104 9.50 -13.76 13.23
C ASN A 104 8.03 -13.87 12.86
N LEU A 105 7.67 -14.56 11.78
CA LEU A 105 6.29 -14.68 11.28
C LEU A 105 5.83 -16.13 11.29
N ASN A 106 4.56 -16.37 11.59
CA ASN A 106 3.99 -17.72 11.59
C ASN A 106 4.03 -18.37 10.19
N SER A 107 3.78 -17.57 9.16
CA SER A 107 3.93 -17.97 7.76
C SER A 107 4.04 -16.72 6.89
N PHE A 108 4.78 -16.84 5.79
CA PHE A 108 4.88 -15.82 4.76
C PHE A 108 5.11 -16.47 3.40
N TRP A 109 4.90 -15.73 2.32
CA TRP A 109 5.32 -16.17 1.00
C TRP A 109 6.79 -15.86 0.79
N GLU A 110 7.58 -16.93 0.69
CA GLU A 110 9.00 -16.88 0.38
C GLU A 110 9.25 -16.32 -1.03
N LYS A 111 10.51 -15.91 -1.24
CA LYS A 111 11.01 -15.45 -2.54
C LYS A 111 10.59 -16.41 -3.66
N GLY A 112 9.99 -15.86 -4.70
CA GLY A 112 9.58 -16.60 -5.90
C GLY A 112 8.15 -17.13 -5.89
N ILE A 113 7.44 -17.10 -4.75
CA ILE A 113 6.02 -17.48 -4.70
C ILE A 113 5.14 -16.41 -5.34
N TRP A 114 5.37 -15.13 -4.99
CA TRP A 114 4.61 -14.04 -5.60
C TRP A 114 5.13 -13.75 -7.02
N PRO A 115 4.27 -13.79 -8.05
CA PRO A 115 4.70 -13.55 -9.42
C PRO A 115 5.17 -12.11 -9.62
N GLY A 116 6.25 -11.95 -10.40
CA GLY A 116 6.73 -10.64 -10.83
C GLY A 116 5.66 -9.89 -11.64
N ASN A 117 5.72 -8.55 -11.63
CA ASN A 117 4.85 -7.67 -12.43
C ASN A 117 3.35 -7.99 -12.31
N SER A 118 2.89 -8.35 -11.11
CA SER A 118 1.51 -8.77 -10.85
C SER A 118 0.72 -7.84 -9.93
N PRO A 119 0.69 -6.51 -10.19
CA PRO A 119 -0.06 -5.58 -9.35
C PRO A 119 -1.57 -5.88 -9.36
N GLY A 120 -2.11 -6.36 -10.48
CA GLY A 120 -3.53 -6.73 -10.61
C GLY A 120 -3.96 -7.90 -9.69
N LEU A 121 -3.01 -8.70 -9.20
CA LEU A 121 -3.28 -9.73 -8.20
C LEU A 121 -3.25 -9.18 -6.78
N ASN A 122 -2.59 -8.06 -6.49
CA ASN A 122 -2.40 -7.60 -5.12
C ASN A 122 -3.61 -6.77 -4.64
N PRO A 123 -4.36 -7.19 -3.60
CA PRO A 123 -5.48 -6.42 -3.06
C PRO A 123 -5.11 -5.00 -2.64
N ILE A 124 -3.88 -4.79 -2.17
CA ILE A 124 -3.45 -3.48 -1.67
C ILE A 124 -3.32 -2.45 -2.79
N GLU A 125 -3.10 -2.87 -4.03
CA GLU A 125 -3.05 -1.94 -5.18
C GLU A 125 -4.45 -1.38 -5.47
N ASN A 126 -5.48 -2.20 -5.34
CA ASN A 126 -6.86 -1.73 -5.41
C ASN A 126 -7.21 -0.80 -4.23
N LEU A 127 -6.72 -1.12 -3.03
CA LEU A 127 -6.87 -0.23 -1.88
C LEU A 127 -6.19 1.12 -2.14
N ARG A 128 -4.97 1.13 -2.68
CA ARG A 128 -4.23 2.34 -3.09
C ARG A 128 -5.02 3.17 -4.11
N ALA A 129 -5.64 2.54 -5.11
CA ALA A 129 -6.51 3.22 -6.07
C ALA A 129 -7.73 3.88 -5.40
N ILE A 130 -8.38 3.19 -4.46
CA ILE A 130 -9.50 3.76 -3.68
C ILE A 130 -9.05 4.95 -2.85
N ILE A 131 -7.90 4.84 -2.18
CA ILE A 131 -7.32 5.94 -1.40
C ILE A 131 -6.99 7.14 -2.30
N GLN A 132 -6.39 6.90 -3.47
CA GLN A 132 -6.08 7.96 -4.43
C GLN A 132 -7.36 8.65 -4.91
N SER A 133 -8.43 7.92 -5.21
CA SER A 133 -9.73 8.51 -5.57
C SER A 133 -10.26 9.42 -4.46
N LYS A 134 -10.23 8.95 -3.20
CA LYS A 134 -10.65 9.75 -2.04
C LYS A 134 -9.82 11.02 -1.88
N ILE A 135 -8.51 10.96 -2.10
CA ILE A 135 -7.64 12.15 -2.05
C ILE A 135 -7.97 13.12 -3.20
N ASN A 136 -8.25 12.61 -4.40
CA ASN A 136 -8.60 13.44 -5.56
C ASN A 136 -9.95 14.18 -5.38
N GLU A 137 -10.83 13.69 -4.52
CA GLU A 137 -12.08 14.36 -4.12
C GLU A 137 -11.86 15.45 -3.06
N MET A 138 -10.68 15.50 -2.43
CA MET A 138 -10.31 16.54 -1.47
C MET A 138 -9.76 17.78 -2.16
N GLU A 139 -9.59 18.86 -1.39
CA GLU A 139 -8.86 20.04 -1.86
C GLU A 139 -7.44 19.69 -2.33
N VAL A 140 -6.97 20.33 -3.39
CA VAL A 140 -5.64 20.07 -3.95
C VAL A 140 -4.58 20.41 -2.91
N ALA A 141 -3.75 19.42 -2.56
CA ALA A 141 -2.66 19.62 -1.62
C ALA A 141 -1.64 20.63 -2.15
N THR A 142 -1.41 21.72 -1.41
CA THR A 142 -0.44 22.76 -1.77
C THR A 142 0.97 22.45 -1.29
N ASN A 143 1.14 21.47 -0.40
CA ASN A 143 2.43 21.06 0.17
C ASN A 143 2.39 19.60 0.65
N LEU A 144 3.57 19.05 0.95
CA LEU A 144 3.73 17.65 1.38
C LEU A 144 3.03 17.34 2.72
N ASN A 145 3.02 18.28 3.66
CA ASN A 145 2.38 18.06 4.96
C ASN A 145 0.86 17.92 4.81
N MET A 146 0.27 18.74 3.93
CA MET A 146 -1.14 18.66 3.59
C MET A 146 -1.46 17.33 2.90
N LEU A 147 -0.66 16.94 1.90
CA LEU A 147 -0.82 15.65 1.21
C LEU A 147 -0.69 14.46 2.18
N GLU A 148 0.23 14.51 3.13
CA GLU A 148 0.41 13.45 4.13
C GLU A 148 -0.80 13.35 5.07
N LYS A 149 -1.35 14.49 5.50
CA LYS A 149 -2.58 14.52 6.30
C LYS A 149 -3.77 13.95 5.55
N GLN A 150 -3.94 14.34 4.28
CA GLN A 150 -5.00 13.81 3.41
C GLN A 150 -4.86 12.30 3.20
N LEU A 151 -3.64 11.82 2.95
CA LEU A 151 -3.34 10.40 2.82
C LEU A 151 -3.71 9.63 4.09
N LYS A 152 -3.25 10.08 5.25
CA LYS A 152 -3.56 9.47 6.56
C LYS A 152 -5.07 9.48 6.84
N LEU A 153 -5.76 10.58 6.51
CA LEU A 153 -7.21 10.69 6.66
C LEU A 153 -7.94 9.68 5.77
N ALA A 154 -7.68 9.70 4.46
CA ALA A 154 -8.29 8.80 3.49
C ALA A 154 -8.06 7.33 3.86
N PHE A 155 -6.85 6.98 4.30
CA PHE A 155 -6.48 5.65 4.76
C PHE A 155 -7.26 5.22 6.01
N SER A 156 -7.42 6.12 6.99
CA SER A 156 -8.15 5.83 8.24
C SER A 156 -9.67 5.66 8.05
N GLN A 157 -10.22 6.22 6.97
CA GLN A 157 -11.66 6.19 6.65
C GLN A 157 -12.08 4.98 5.82
N ILE A 158 -11.16 4.07 5.50
CA ILE A 158 -11.49 2.84 4.77
C ILE A 158 -12.42 1.98 5.62
N SER A 159 -13.55 1.57 5.05
CA SER A 159 -14.51 0.71 5.74
C SER A 159 -14.00 -0.74 5.81
N PRO A 160 -14.35 -1.49 6.86
CA PRO A 160 -14.06 -2.93 6.92
C PRO A 160 -14.65 -3.71 5.74
N GLU A 161 -15.80 -3.27 5.21
CA GLU A 161 -16.44 -3.88 4.05
C GLU A 161 -15.59 -3.78 2.77
N ILE A 162 -14.96 -2.61 2.53
CA ILE A 162 -14.00 -2.46 1.43
C ILE A 162 -12.85 -3.46 1.59
N LEU A 163 -12.28 -3.56 2.80
CA LEU A 163 -11.17 -4.49 3.07
C LEU A 163 -11.57 -5.95 2.83
N ASP A 164 -12.74 -6.34 3.31
CA ASP A 164 -13.27 -7.69 3.16
C ASP A 164 -13.51 -8.04 1.69
N ASN A 165 -14.17 -7.14 0.94
CA ASN A 165 -14.42 -7.32 -0.50
C ASN A 165 -13.11 -7.46 -1.30
N LEU A 166 -12.10 -6.65 -0.97
CA LEU A 166 -10.81 -6.70 -1.67
C LEU A 166 -10.05 -8.01 -1.44
N VAL A 167 -10.10 -8.55 -0.22
CA VAL A 167 -9.44 -9.82 0.13
C VAL A 167 -10.25 -11.01 -0.37
N SER A 168 -11.57 -11.02 -0.17
CA SER A 168 -12.47 -12.09 -0.61
C SER A 168 -12.55 -12.21 -2.14
N GLY A 169 -12.23 -11.15 -2.88
CA GLY A 169 -12.08 -11.20 -4.35
C GLY A 169 -10.81 -11.89 -4.87
N MET A 170 -9.84 -12.21 -4.02
CA MET A 170 -8.57 -12.80 -4.44
C MET A 170 -8.69 -14.12 -5.22
N PRO A 171 -9.51 -15.10 -4.78
CA PRO A 171 -9.65 -16.36 -5.51
C PRO A 171 -10.12 -16.16 -6.95
N GLU A 172 -11.05 -15.25 -7.20
CA GLU A 172 -11.55 -14.96 -8.56
C GLU A 172 -10.49 -14.25 -9.42
N ARG A 173 -9.69 -13.34 -8.84
CA ARG A 173 -8.56 -12.74 -9.55
C ARG A 173 -7.54 -13.80 -9.98
N ILE A 174 -7.20 -14.74 -9.10
CA ILE A 174 -6.31 -15.85 -9.41
C ILE A 174 -6.90 -16.73 -10.52
N LYS A 175 -8.18 -17.14 -10.42
CA LYS A 175 -8.87 -17.90 -11.48
C LYS A 175 -8.84 -17.16 -12.82
N THR A 176 -9.03 -15.85 -12.80
CA THR A 176 -9.02 -15.02 -14.02
C THR A 176 -7.61 -14.96 -14.62
N CYS A 177 -6.57 -14.81 -13.80
CA CYS A 177 -5.18 -14.86 -14.24
C CYS A 177 -4.84 -16.20 -14.89
N LEU A 178 -5.29 -17.31 -14.29
CA LEU A 178 -5.13 -18.66 -14.86
C LEU A 178 -5.87 -18.81 -16.20
N LYS A 179 -7.12 -18.32 -16.28
CA LYS A 179 -7.90 -18.29 -17.54
C LYS A 179 -7.17 -17.53 -18.64
N TYR A 180 -6.51 -16.43 -18.30
CA TYR A 180 -5.71 -15.64 -19.23
C TYR A 180 -4.24 -16.10 -19.36
N LYS A 181 -3.90 -17.28 -18.83
CA LYS A 181 -2.56 -17.88 -18.94
C LYS A 181 -1.44 -16.94 -18.45
N GLY A 182 -1.67 -16.25 -17.34
CA GLY A 182 -0.69 -15.32 -16.74
C GLY A 182 -0.65 -13.93 -17.36
N ARG A 183 -1.52 -13.61 -18.34
CA ARG A 183 -1.63 -12.24 -18.87
C ARG A 183 -2.25 -11.29 -17.84
N TYR A 184 -2.03 -10.00 -18.08
CA TYR A 184 -2.53 -8.91 -17.22
C TYR A 184 -4.03 -9.03 -16.95
N ILE A 185 -4.39 -8.87 -15.67
CA ILE A 185 -5.77 -8.78 -15.20
C ILE A 185 -5.98 -7.41 -14.55
N GLY A 186 -6.65 -6.53 -15.24
CA GLY A 186 -7.02 -5.20 -14.77
C GLY A 186 -7.92 -4.54 -15.81
N LYS A 187 -8.83 -3.68 -15.35
CA LYS A 187 -9.56 -2.78 -16.23
C LYS A 187 -8.70 -1.55 -16.52
#